data_AF-A0AAV1DQA1-F1
#
_entry.id   AF-A0AAV1DQA1-F1
#
_cell.length_a   1.000
_cell.length_b   1.000
_cell.length_c   1.000
_cell.angle_alpha   90.00
_cell.angle_beta   90.00
_cell.angle_gamma   90.00
#
_symmetry.space_group_name_H-M   'P 1'
#
loop_
_entity.id
_entity.type
_entity.pdbx_description
1 polymer ?
#
loop_
_entity_poly.entity_id
_entity_poly.type
_entity_poly.pdbx_seq_one_letter_code
_entity_poly.pdbx_strand_id
1 'polypeptide(L)'
;MEKANRKKKWPMPLGLLLLIFLFSAEFYSLLSIGQISRWLFLRMDSLEKTSSPPRMFIHDRHVVMDNGLVRVTISTPGGMLTKINYKGHRNVLNSRVPESQRGYWDLVWSRPGQVEENFLKLRSKDFEVIAQDDNQIELSFKSTYDPSLDHNGTDLPLNVDKRFVLMRGMSGFYSYAIYERLKGWPALNIFQTRLTFKLDKTRGSPTRSTTCIQRSCFVDKSIQSGSERRGG
;
A
#
# COMPACT_ATOMS: atom_id res chain seq x y z
N MET A 1 -24.66 -86.94 -4.12
CA MET A 1 -25.02 -85.92 -5.14
C MET A 1 -25.38 -84.64 -4.42
N GLU A 2 -24.41 -83.75 -4.25
CA GLU A 2 -24.56 -82.51 -3.45
C GLU A 2 -24.52 -81.32 -4.41
N LYS A 3 -25.64 -80.59 -4.53
CA LYS A 3 -25.74 -79.42 -5.42
C LYS A 3 -25.18 -78.19 -4.71
N ALA A 4 -24.01 -77.74 -5.17
CA ALA A 4 -23.36 -76.51 -4.74
C ALA A 4 -24.20 -75.26 -5.09
N ASN A 5 -24.57 -74.48 -4.06
CA ASN A 5 -25.30 -73.22 -4.21
C ASN A 5 -24.29 -72.05 -4.28
N ARG A 6 -24.03 -71.55 -5.50
CA ARG A 6 -23.16 -70.39 -5.76
C ARG A 6 -23.88 -69.09 -5.37
N LYS A 7 -23.45 -68.47 -4.25
CA LYS A 7 -23.86 -67.10 -3.90
C LYS A 7 -23.22 -66.09 -4.87
N LYS A 8 -24.03 -65.42 -5.69
CA LYS A 8 -23.61 -64.31 -6.57
C LYS A 8 -23.13 -63.13 -5.71
N LYS A 9 -21.84 -62.81 -5.76
CA LYS A 9 -21.28 -61.55 -5.23
C LYS A 9 -21.56 -60.42 -6.23
N TRP A 10 -22.25 -59.38 -5.80
CA TRP A 10 -22.51 -58.19 -6.61
C TRP A 10 -21.23 -57.32 -6.69
N PRO A 11 -20.95 -56.67 -7.83
CA PRO A 11 -19.87 -55.70 -7.92
C PRO A 11 -20.22 -54.49 -7.05
N MET A 12 -19.21 -53.89 -6.44
CA MET A 12 -19.32 -52.67 -5.61
C MET A 12 -20.27 -51.65 -6.26
N PRO A 13 -21.20 -51.01 -5.52
CA PRO A 13 -22.13 -50.07 -6.11
C PRO A 13 -21.35 -48.89 -6.69
N LEU A 14 -21.57 -48.56 -7.97
CA LEU A 14 -20.90 -47.45 -8.69
C LEU A 14 -20.89 -46.13 -7.91
N GLY A 15 -21.88 -45.89 -7.04
CA GLY A 15 -21.95 -44.71 -6.17
C GLY A 15 -20.78 -44.57 -5.19
N LEU A 16 -20.19 -45.67 -4.70
CA LEU A 16 -19.06 -45.62 -3.76
C LEU A 16 -17.76 -45.19 -4.48
N LEU A 17 -17.57 -45.62 -5.73
CA LEU A 17 -16.44 -45.17 -6.55
C LEU A 17 -16.55 -43.68 -6.88
N LEU A 18 -17.77 -43.18 -7.14
CA LEU A 18 -18.00 -41.76 -7.41
C LEU A 18 -17.69 -40.89 -6.18
N LEU A 19 -18.08 -41.33 -4.98
CA LEU A 19 -17.78 -40.65 -3.72
C LEU A 19 -16.27 -40.61 -3.43
N ILE A 20 -15.55 -41.71 -3.67
CA ILE A 20 -14.08 -41.74 -3.55
C ILE A 20 -13.43 -40.79 -4.57
N PHE A 21 -13.96 -40.72 -5.80
CA PHE A 21 -13.47 -39.79 -6.82
C PHE A 21 -13.69 -38.32 -6.43
N LEU A 22 -14.85 -37.98 -5.86
CA LEU A 22 -15.13 -36.62 -5.37
C LEU A 22 -14.28 -36.25 -4.15
N PHE A 23 -14.15 -37.16 -3.17
CA PHE A 23 -13.28 -36.95 -2.02
C PHE A 23 -11.81 -36.83 -2.41
N SER A 24 -11.34 -37.65 -3.36
CA SER A 24 -9.97 -37.54 -3.85
C SER A 24 -9.76 -36.22 -4.61
N ALA A 25 -10.71 -35.75 -5.42
CA ALA A 25 -10.59 -34.48 -6.15
C ALA A 25 -10.53 -33.26 -5.21
N GLU A 26 -11.34 -33.21 -4.16
CA GLU A 26 -11.26 -32.15 -3.13
C GLU A 26 -9.98 -32.26 -2.31
N PHE A 27 -9.54 -33.48 -1.98
CA PHE A 27 -8.30 -33.72 -1.26
C PHE A 27 -7.06 -33.36 -2.09
N TYR A 28 -7.02 -33.69 -3.38
CA TYR A 28 -5.98 -33.23 -4.32
C TYR A 28 -6.00 -31.72 -4.46
N SER A 29 -7.18 -31.10 -4.47
CA SER A 29 -7.30 -29.64 -4.53
C SER A 29 -6.72 -28.98 -3.28
N LEU A 30 -7.06 -29.46 -2.08
CA LEU A 30 -6.54 -28.96 -0.80
C LEU A 30 -5.03 -29.21 -0.63
N LEU A 31 -4.55 -30.40 -1.01
CA LEU A 31 -3.11 -30.70 -1.02
C LEU A 31 -2.38 -29.82 -2.03
N SER A 32 -2.95 -29.55 -3.21
CA SER A 32 -2.34 -28.67 -4.21
C SER A 32 -2.25 -27.23 -3.71
N ILE A 33 -3.30 -26.71 -3.06
CA ILE A 33 -3.32 -25.34 -2.51
C ILE A 33 -2.29 -25.22 -1.37
N GLY A 34 -2.19 -26.22 -0.49
CA GLY A 34 -1.18 -26.27 0.56
C GLY A 34 0.24 -26.38 0.01
N GLN A 35 0.46 -27.19 -1.02
CA GLN A 35 1.77 -27.30 -1.69
C GLN A 35 2.14 -26.02 -2.44
N ILE A 36 1.21 -25.38 -3.14
CA ILE A 36 1.41 -24.10 -3.83
C ILE A 36 1.74 -23.00 -2.82
N SER A 37 0.99 -22.91 -1.72
CA SER A 37 1.22 -21.91 -0.68
C SER A 37 2.58 -22.10 -0.01
N ARG A 38 2.94 -23.35 0.33
CA ARG A 38 4.24 -23.69 0.89
C ARG A 38 5.38 -23.42 -0.10
N TRP A 39 5.18 -23.73 -1.38
CA TRP A 39 6.18 -23.45 -2.42
C TRP A 39 6.36 -21.95 -2.68
N LEU A 40 5.26 -21.19 -2.73
CA LEU A 40 5.30 -19.71 -2.81
C LEU A 40 6.03 -19.12 -1.61
N PHE A 41 5.74 -19.61 -0.41
CA PHE A 41 6.39 -19.19 0.82
C PHE A 41 7.90 -19.49 0.82
N LEU A 42 8.29 -20.74 0.50
CA LEU A 42 9.70 -21.13 0.40
C LEU A 42 10.44 -20.37 -0.71
N ARG A 43 9.76 -20.06 -1.82
CA ARG A 43 10.31 -19.24 -2.89
C ARG A 43 10.48 -17.78 -2.48
N MET A 44 9.54 -17.20 -1.74
CA MET A 44 9.66 -15.86 -1.18
C MET A 44 10.82 -15.78 -0.17
N ASP A 45 10.92 -16.73 0.75
CA ASP A 45 12.02 -16.84 1.72
C ASP A 45 13.38 -16.99 1.03
N SER A 46 13.46 -17.84 0.00
CA SER A 46 14.65 -17.98 -0.84
C SER A 46 15.03 -16.69 -1.58
N LEU A 47 14.07 -15.93 -2.08
CA LEU A 47 14.31 -14.64 -2.75
C LEU A 47 14.75 -13.58 -1.76
N GLU A 48 14.18 -13.56 -0.56
CA GLU A 48 14.59 -12.66 0.53
C GLU A 48 16.04 -12.92 0.92
N LYS A 49 16.42 -14.20 1.10
CA LYS A 49 17.77 -14.63 1.53
C LYS A 49 18.87 -14.40 0.50
N THR A 50 18.52 -14.31 -0.79
CA THR A 50 19.47 -14.04 -1.89
C THR A 50 19.52 -12.58 -2.31
N SER A 51 18.54 -11.78 -1.88
CA SER A 51 18.48 -10.36 -2.22
C SER A 51 19.38 -9.52 -1.32
N SER A 52 19.96 -8.47 -1.91
CA SER A 52 20.80 -7.53 -1.16
C SER A 52 19.97 -6.72 -0.16
N PRO A 53 20.54 -6.33 0.99
CA PRO A 53 19.93 -5.37 1.90
C PRO A 53 19.52 -4.10 1.16
N PRO A 54 18.38 -3.47 1.51
CA PRO A 54 18.00 -2.20 0.94
C PRO A 54 18.99 -1.11 1.39
N ARG A 55 19.29 -0.18 0.49
CA ARG A 55 20.24 0.91 0.69
C ARG A 55 19.54 2.25 0.52
N MET A 56 19.98 3.24 1.29
CA MET A 56 19.50 4.61 1.22
C MET A 56 20.63 5.57 0.86
N PHE A 57 20.33 6.55 0.02
CA PHE A 57 21.23 7.66 -0.31
C PHE A 57 20.50 8.99 -0.14
N ILE A 58 20.98 9.82 0.79
CA ILE A 58 20.44 11.16 1.03
C ILE A 58 21.28 12.17 0.26
N HIS A 59 20.62 13.01 -0.53
CA HIS A 59 21.20 14.12 -1.27
C HIS A 59 20.46 15.43 -0.89
N ASP A 60 20.98 16.58 -1.30
CA ASP A 60 20.45 17.90 -0.93
C ASP A 60 18.95 18.08 -1.20
N ARG A 61 18.46 17.53 -2.32
CA ARG A 61 17.06 17.71 -2.77
C ARG A 61 16.28 16.41 -2.94
N HIS A 62 16.93 15.27 -2.71
CA HIS A 62 16.31 13.97 -2.92
C HIS A 62 16.87 12.90 -1.98
N VAL A 63 16.03 11.93 -1.64
CA VAL A 63 16.43 10.67 -1.02
C VAL A 63 16.12 9.52 -1.96
N VAL A 64 17.03 8.55 -2.01
CA VAL A 64 16.92 7.36 -2.87
C VAL A 64 16.89 6.13 -1.98
N MET A 65 15.89 5.26 -2.16
CA MET A 65 15.86 3.91 -1.59
C MET A 65 16.06 2.89 -2.71
N ASP A 66 16.86 1.85 -2.48
CA ASP A 66 17.20 0.82 -3.48
C ASP A 66 17.36 -0.56 -2.84
N ASN A 67 16.61 -1.56 -3.30
CA ASN A 67 16.73 -2.96 -2.85
C ASN A 67 17.27 -3.91 -3.93
N GLY A 68 17.83 -3.36 -5.02
CA GLY A 68 18.31 -4.11 -6.18
C GLY A 68 17.24 -4.49 -7.20
N LEU A 69 15.96 -4.49 -6.83
CA LEU A 69 14.82 -4.73 -7.74
C LEU A 69 14.13 -3.42 -8.11
N VAL A 70 13.91 -2.57 -7.11
CA VAL A 70 13.24 -1.29 -7.21
C VAL A 70 14.13 -0.22 -6.62
N ARG A 71 14.30 0.87 -7.36
CA ARG A 71 14.93 2.10 -6.86
C ARG A 71 13.93 3.24 -6.94
N VAL A 72 13.66 3.87 -5.80
CA VAL A 72 12.67 4.93 -5.64
C VAL A 72 13.40 6.22 -5.27
N THR A 73 13.13 7.31 -5.99
CA THR A 73 13.69 8.63 -5.69
C THR A 73 12.58 9.59 -5.28
N ILE A 74 12.71 10.17 -4.09
CA ILE A 74 11.71 11.05 -3.47
C ILE A 74 12.35 12.42 -3.23
N SER A 75 11.63 13.51 -3.51
CA SER A 75 12.13 14.86 -3.21
C SER A 75 12.16 15.12 -1.71
N THR A 76 13.18 15.82 -1.23
CA THR A 76 13.33 16.23 0.17
C THR A 76 13.22 17.76 0.29
N PRO A 77 12.51 18.28 1.31
CA PRO A 77 11.58 17.58 2.19
C PRO A 77 10.21 17.32 1.55
N GLY A 78 9.99 17.70 0.28
CA GLY A 78 8.65 17.75 -0.32
C GLY A 78 7.86 16.43 -0.35
N GLY A 79 8.54 15.29 -0.40
CA GLY A 79 7.92 13.97 -0.40
C GLY A 79 7.17 13.65 -1.70
N MET A 80 7.69 14.08 -2.86
CA MET A 80 7.17 13.73 -4.19
C MET A 80 8.02 12.65 -4.84
N LEU A 81 7.38 11.66 -5.44
CA LEU A 81 8.07 10.63 -6.22
C LEU A 81 8.53 11.20 -7.55
N THR A 82 9.84 11.29 -7.72
CA THR A 82 10.46 11.91 -8.90
C THR A 82 10.93 10.88 -9.93
N LYS A 83 11.35 9.70 -9.47
CA LYS A 83 11.78 8.56 -10.30
C LYS A 83 11.45 7.23 -9.62
N ILE A 84 11.08 6.25 -10.43
CA ILE A 84 10.95 4.85 -10.02
C ILE A 84 11.64 4.00 -11.09
N ASN A 85 12.66 3.27 -10.71
CA ASN A 85 13.37 2.33 -11.57
C ASN A 85 12.99 0.91 -11.15
N TYR A 86 12.72 0.05 -12.12
CA TYR A 86 12.32 -1.32 -11.88
C TYR A 86 13.17 -2.25 -12.74
N LYS A 87 13.79 -3.28 -12.14
CA LYS A 87 14.59 -4.31 -12.85
C LYS A 87 15.54 -3.74 -13.92
N GLY A 88 16.27 -2.68 -13.60
CA GLY A 88 17.23 -2.03 -14.50
C GLY A 88 16.65 -1.03 -15.51
N HIS A 89 15.33 -0.86 -15.59
CA HIS A 89 14.71 0.16 -16.44
C HIS A 89 14.89 1.58 -15.86
N ARG A 90 15.24 2.56 -16.71
CA ARG A 90 15.75 3.90 -16.30
C ARG A 90 14.79 4.77 -15.47
N ASN A 91 13.49 4.75 -15.74
CA ASN A 91 12.44 5.44 -14.97
C ASN A 91 11.08 5.03 -15.56
N VAL A 92 10.13 4.55 -14.76
CA VAL A 92 8.76 4.23 -15.21
C VAL A 92 7.83 5.45 -15.19
N LEU A 93 8.19 6.48 -14.41
CA LEU A 93 7.47 7.74 -14.41
C LEU A 93 7.79 8.57 -15.65
N ASN A 94 6.82 9.35 -16.09
CA ASN A 94 6.96 10.22 -17.26
C ASN A 94 8.00 11.31 -16.99
N SER A 95 9.16 11.21 -17.64
CA SER A 95 10.24 12.18 -17.49
C SER A 95 9.94 13.53 -18.15
N ARG A 96 8.95 13.60 -19.05
CA ARG A 96 8.55 14.82 -19.79
C ARG A 96 7.70 15.78 -18.95
N VAL A 97 7.17 15.33 -17.82
CA VAL A 97 6.48 16.23 -16.87
C VAL A 97 7.42 16.67 -15.75
N PRO A 98 7.21 17.85 -15.16
CA PRO A 98 8.00 18.33 -14.03
C PRO A 98 8.04 17.32 -12.88
N GLU A 99 9.16 17.23 -12.16
CA GLU A 99 9.36 16.24 -11.09
C GLU A 99 8.25 16.28 -10.04
N SER A 100 7.77 17.48 -9.70
CA SER A 100 6.67 17.72 -8.75
C SER A 100 5.31 17.20 -9.22
N GLN A 101 5.20 16.72 -10.45
CA GLN A 101 3.96 16.21 -11.05
C GLN A 101 4.05 14.75 -11.49
N ARG A 102 5.16 14.06 -11.20
CA ARG A 102 5.38 12.67 -11.64
C ARG A 102 4.67 11.66 -10.75
N GLY A 103 4.95 11.69 -9.46
CA GLY A 103 4.17 10.95 -8.47
C GLY A 103 3.96 11.78 -7.21
N TYR A 104 2.71 11.90 -6.77
CA TYR A 104 2.34 12.79 -5.68
C TYR A 104 1.10 12.30 -4.95
N TRP A 105 1.01 12.65 -3.68
CA TRP A 105 -0.23 12.57 -2.92
C TRP A 105 -1.06 13.83 -3.16
N ASP A 106 -2.36 13.67 -3.36
CA ASP A 106 -3.32 14.77 -3.41
C ASP A 106 -4.54 14.51 -2.55
N LEU A 107 -5.19 15.62 -2.16
CA LEU A 107 -6.34 15.66 -1.28
C LEU A 107 -7.42 16.57 -1.91
N VAL A 108 -8.66 16.10 -1.92
CA VAL A 108 -9.85 16.90 -2.23
C VAL A 108 -10.63 17.09 -0.95
N TRP A 109 -10.84 18.34 -0.55
CA TRP A 109 -11.38 18.69 0.77
C TRP A 109 -12.15 20.01 0.76
N SER A 110 -12.99 20.26 1.76
CA SER A 110 -13.63 21.57 1.98
C SER A 110 -13.86 21.84 3.46
N ARG A 111 -14.18 23.10 3.81
CA ARG A 111 -14.72 23.40 5.14
C ARG A 111 -16.22 23.09 5.19
N PRO A 112 -16.77 22.77 6.37
CA PRO A 112 -18.21 22.64 6.53
C PRO A 112 -18.94 23.90 6.05
N GLY A 113 -19.98 23.72 5.23
CA GLY A 113 -20.76 24.82 4.65
C GLY A 113 -20.18 25.43 3.37
N GLN A 114 -18.96 25.04 2.95
CA GLN A 114 -18.43 25.43 1.64
C GLN A 114 -18.95 24.50 0.54
N VAL A 115 -19.42 25.09 -0.56
CA VAL A 115 -19.88 24.37 -1.75
C VAL A 115 -18.70 23.95 -2.63
N GLU A 116 -17.64 24.76 -2.68
CA GLU A 116 -16.47 24.51 -3.51
C GLU A 116 -15.49 23.53 -2.84
N GLU A 117 -15.01 22.56 -3.61
CA GLU A 117 -13.99 21.61 -3.20
C GLU A 117 -12.59 22.15 -3.53
N ASN A 118 -11.68 22.06 -2.57
CA ASN A 118 -10.27 22.42 -2.72
C ASN A 118 -9.45 21.19 -3.12
N PHE A 119 -8.70 21.31 -4.21
CA PHE A 119 -7.70 20.33 -4.60
C PHE A 119 -6.31 20.76 -4.13
N LEU A 120 -5.64 19.93 -3.34
CA LEU A 120 -4.31 20.20 -2.81
C LEU A 120 -3.36 19.04 -3.09
N LYS A 121 -2.18 19.34 -3.66
CA LYS A 121 -1.06 18.39 -3.68
C LYS A 121 -0.31 18.49 -2.36
N LEU A 122 -0.20 17.37 -1.65
CA LEU A 122 0.40 17.31 -0.32
C LEU A 122 1.92 17.43 -0.43
N ARG A 123 2.44 18.63 -0.18
CA ARG A 123 3.88 18.92 -0.05
C ARG A 123 4.26 18.90 1.43
N SER A 124 5.31 18.14 1.75
CA SER A 124 5.87 18.06 3.10
C SER A 124 6.94 19.12 3.33
N LYS A 125 7.10 19.52 4.59
CA LYS A 125 8.09 20.50 5.06
C LYS A 125 9.25 19.84 5.79
N ASP A 126 9.01 18.65 6.37
CA ASP A 126 10.01 17.89 7.12
C ASP A 126 10.23 16.50 6.50
N PHE A 127 11.44 15.98 6.69
CA PHE A 127 11.87 14.65 6.27
C PHE A 127 12.58 13.94 7.42
N GLU A 128 12.26 12.66 7.62
CA GLU A 128 12.83 11.83 8.68
C GLU A 128 13.02 10.39 8.21
N VAL A 129 14.08 9.75 8.69
CA VAL A 129 14.34 8.31 8.51
C VAL A 129 13.80 7.61 9.74
N ILE A 130 12.78 6.77 9.56
CA ILE A 130 12.05 6.15 10.67
C ILE A 130 12.65 4.79 11.02
N ALA A 131 13.02 4.03 9.99
CA ALA A 131 13.68 2.75 10.14
C ALA A 131 14.68 2.55 9.01
N GLN A 132 15.83 2.00 9.34
CA GLN A 132 16.81 1.53 8.38
C GLN A 132 17.53 0.32 8.97
N ASP A 133 17.24 -0.84 8.41
CA ASP A 133 17.90 -2.08 8.77
C ASP A 133 18.09 -2.94 7.53
N ASP A 134 18.58 -4.15 7.76
CA ASP A 134 18.87 -5.11 6.71
C ASP A 134 17.63 -5.53 5.92
N ASN A 135 16.44 -5.46 6.49
CA ASN A 135 15.20 -5.95 5.90
C ASN A 135 14.36 -4.82 5.31
N GLN A 136 14.45 -3.60 5.85
CA GLN A 136 13.62 -2.49 5.40
C GLN A 136 14.24 -1.09 5.55
N ILE A 137 13.74 -0.17 4.73
CA ILE A 137 13.88 1.27 4.92
C ILE A 137 12.47 1.86 5.01
N GLU A 138 12.23 2.70 6.02
CA GLU A 138 11.02 3.51 6.14
C GLU A 138 11.38 4.99 6.25
N LEU A 139 10.75 5.80 5.40
CA LEU A 139 10.91 7.25 5.36
C LEU A 139 9.61 7.95 5.69
N SER A 140 9.72 9.09 6.38
CA SER A 140 8.62 9.97 6.72
C SER A 140 8.79 11.36 6.10
N PHE A 141 7.69 11.90 5.62
CA PHE A 141 7.61 13.24 5.06
C PHE A 141 6.41 13.97 5.67
N LYS A 142 6.68 14.87 6.62
CA LYS A 142 5.64 15.49 7.45
C LYS A 142 5.31 16.92 6.99
N SER A 143 4.05 17.29 7.13
CA SER A 143 3.59 18.67 7.12
C SER A 143 2.64 18.84 8.29
N THR A 144 2.98 19.74 9.19
CA THR A 144 2.12 20.12 10.30
C THR A 144 1.28 21.34 9.93
N TYR A 145 0.04 21.35 10.41
CA TYR A 145 -0.83 22.52 10.32
C TYR A 145 -0.51 23.47 11.47
N ASP A 146 -0.36 24.75 11.14
CA ASP A 146 -0.13 25.82 12.10
C ASP A 146 -1.34 26.77 12.09
N PRO A 147 -2.20 26.74 13.12
CA PRO A 147 -3.37 27.62 13.20
C PRO A 147 -3.02 29.11 13.17
N SER A 148 -1.80 29.49 13.57
CA SER A 148 -1.37 30.88 13.56
C SER A 148 -1.13 31.44 12.16
N LEU A 149 -0.93 30.57 11.16
CA LEU A 149 -0.70 30.96 9.76
C LEU A 149 -1.99 30.94 8.92
N ASP A 150 -3.06 30.31 9.42
CA ASP A 150 -4.34 30.16 8.71
C ASP A 150 -5.26 31.38 8.87
N HIS A 151 -4.77 32.56 8.49
CA HIS A 151 -5.50 33.82 8.66
C HIS A 151 -6.80 33.89 7.83
N ASN A 152 -6.82 33.22 6.67
CA ASN A 152 -7.93 33.29 5.71
C ASN A 152 -8.78 32.00 5.68
N GLY A 153 -8.49 31.01 6.52
CA GLY A 153 -9.17 29.72 6.47
C GLY A 153 -8.88 28.92 5.19
N THR A 154 -7.77 29.21 4.50
CA THR A 154 -7.41 28.56 3.23
C THR A 154 -6.49 27.36 3.43
N ASP A 155 -5.83 27.28 4.58
CA ASP A 155 -4.90 26.20 4.85
C ASP A 155 -5.66 24.94 5.27
N LEU A 156 -5.07 23.78 4.97
CA LEU A 156 -5.60 22.48 5.34
C LEU A 156 -5.40 22.27 6.85
N PRO A 157 -6.46 22.21 7.68
CA PRO A 157 -6.35 22.06 9.14
C PRO A 157 -6.07 20.61 9.55
N LEU A 158 -4.99 20.03 9.02
CA LEU A 158 -4.63 18.62 9.17
C LEU A 158 -3.11 18.42 9.15
N ASN A 159 -2.60 17.66 10.11
CA ASN A 159 -1.25 17.11 10.05
C ASN A 159 -1.23 15.94 9.07
N VAL A 160 -0.23 15.94 8.19
CA VAL A 160 -0.02 14.89 7.20
C VAL A 160 1.37 14.32 7.35
N ASP A 161 1.47 13.00 7.53
CA ASP A 161 2.73 12.27 7.49
C ASP A 161 2.67 11.18 6.42
N LYS A 162 3.42 11.38 5.32
CA LYS A 162 3.52 10.39 4.25
C LYS A 162 4.68 9.45 4.53
N ARG A 163 4.39 8.15 4.50
CA ARG A 163 5.37 7.08 4.70
C ARG A 163 5.67 6.36 3.40
N PHE A 164 6.93 6.00 3.22
CA PHE A 164 7.41 5.16 2.13
C PHE A 164 8.27 4.06 2.71
N VAL A 165 7.93 2.81 2.41
CA VAL A 165 8.62 1.62 2.92
C VAL A 165 9.15 0.81 1.75
N LEU A 166 10.45 0.52 1.76
CA LEU A 166 11.09 -0.39 0.83
C LEU A 166 11.65 -1.59 1.58
N MET A 167 11.21 -2.79 1.21
CA MET A 167 11.63 -4.03 1.86
C MET A 167 12.60 -4.83 0.98
N ARG A 168 13.47 -5.61 1.62
CA ARG A 168 14.36 -6.59 1.00
C ARG A 168 13.55 -7.61 0.17
N GLY A 169 14.08 -8.04 -0.97
CA GLY A 169 13.46 -9.07 -1.82
C GLY A 169 12.15 -8.69 -2.52
N MET A 170 11.54 -7.55 -2.18
CA MET A 170 10.23 -7.14 -2.69
C MET A 170 10.33 -6.38 -4.02
N SER A 171 9.44 -6.72 -4.95
CA SER A 171 9.41 -6.10 -6.29
C SER A 171 8.64 -4.77 -6.35
N GLY A 172 8.32 -4.19 -5.19
CA GLY A 172 7.60 -2.93 -5.05
C GLY A 172 8.00 -2.22 -3.77
N PHE A 173 7.38 -1.08 -3.53
CA PHE A 173 7.47 -0.33 -2.28
C PHE A 173 6.06 -0.02 -1.79
N TYR A 174 5.92 0.15 -0.49
CA TYR A 174 4.66 0.53 0.13
C TYR A 174 4.66 2.03 0.38
N SER A 175 3.48 2.64 0.30
CA SER A 175 3.29 4.01 0.74
C SER A 175 1.94 4.13 1.41
N TYR A 176 1.90 4.90 2.48
CA TYR A 176 0.70 5.21 3.22
C TYR A 176 0.80 6.62 3.80
N ALA A 177 -0.33 7.20 4.18
CA ALA A 177 -0.39 8.52 4.80
C ALA A 177 -1.12 8.43 6.14
N ILE A 178 -0.57 9.08 7.15
CA ILE A 178 -1.17 9.27 8.46
C ILE A 178 -1.74 10.67 8.49
N TYR A 179 -3.03 10.77 8.80
CA TYR A 179 -3.75 12.02 8.94
C TYR A 179 -4.14 12.22 10.39
N GLU A 180 -3.77 13.37 10.96
CA GLU A 180 -4.08 13.70 12.34
C GLU A 180 -4.67 15.11 12.40
N ARG A 181 -5.81 15.24 13.08
CA ARG A 181 -6.43 16.52 13.40
C ARG A 181 -6.51 16.67 14.90
N LEU A 182 -5.88 17.71 15.45
CA LEU A 182 -5.90 17.96 16.88
C LEU A 182 -7.25 18.55 17.33
N LYS A 183 -7.59 18.34 18.60
CA LYS A 183 -8.81 18.89 19.20
C LYS A 183 -8.77 20.42 19.16
N GLY A 184 -9.90 21.04 18.80
CA GLY A 184 -10.01 22.49 18.68
C GLY A 184 -9.61 23.05 17.31
N TRP A 185 -9.03 22.23 16.43
CA TRP A 185 -8.78 22.65 15.05
C TRP A 185 -10.06 22.72 14.22
N PRO A 186 -10.11 23.60 13.20
CA PRO A 186 -11.27 23.74 12.34
C PRO A 186 -11.77 22.39 11.80
N ALA A 187 -13.09 22.26 11.70
CA ALA A 187 -13.71 21.09 11.09
C ALA A 187 -13.38 21.03 9.58
N LEU A 188 -13.30 19.81 9.06
CA LEU A 188 -12.76 19.52 7.74
C LEU A 188 -13.52 18.36 7.11
N ASN A 189 -13.97 18.53 5.87
CA ASN A 189 -14.51 17.46 5.03
C ASN A 189 -13.40 16.96 4.09
N ILE A 190 -13.14 15.65 4.09
CA ILE A 190 -12.20 15.02 3.15
C ILE A 190 -13.00 14.11 2.22
N PHE A 191 -13.02 14.46 0.94
CA PHE A 191 -13.76 13.71 -0.08
C PHE A 191 -12.88 12.66 -0.74
N GLN A 192 -11.62 13.01 -0.99
CA GLN A 192 -10.70 12.12 -1.70
C GLN A 192 -9.26 12.29 -1.23
N THR A 193 -8.56 11.17 -1.10
CA THR A 193 -7.11 11.09 -0.99
C THR A 193 -6.61 10.19 -2.10
N ARG A 194 -5.54 10.59 -2.80
CA ARG A 194 -4.93 9.77 -3.86
C ARG A 194 -3.43 9.77 -3.76
N LEU A 195 -2.83 8.63 -4.04
CA LEU A 195 -1.46 8.54 -4.53
C LEU A 195 -1.50 8.35 -6.05
N THR A 196 -1.04 9.37 -6.75
CA THR A 196 -1.12 9.46 -8.22
C THR A 196 0.25 9.24 -8.83
N PHE A 197 0.33 8.43 -9.90
CA PHE A 197 1.53 8.24 -10.72
C PHE A 197 1.26 8.58 -12.19
N LYS A 198 2.09 9.44 -12.78
CA LYS A 198 2.13 9.70 -14.22
C LYS A 198 3.20 8.82 -14.85
N LEU A 199 2.77 7.77 -15.53
CA LEU A 199 3.65 6.81 -16.21
C LEU A 199 4.09 7.32 -17.59
N ASP A 200 5.27 6.90 -18.05
CA ASP A 200 5.73 7.21 -19.41
C ASP A 200 4.90 6.47 -20.46
N LYS A 201 4.39 7.22 -21.45
CA LYS A 201 3.48 6.73 -22.50
C LYS A 201 4.16 5.82 -23.52
N THR A 202 5.49 5.95 -23.69
CA THR A 202 6.25 5.14 -24.66
C THR A 202 6.31 3.65 -24.31
N ARG A 203 5.83 3.26 -23.12
CA ARG A 203 5.84 1.88 -22.63
C ARG A 203 4.46 1.20 -22.62
N GLY A 204 3.58 1.57 -23.57
CA GLY A 204 2.39 0.76 -23.90
C GLY A 204 1.16 0.96 -23.04
N SER A 205 0.99 2.12 -22.38
CA SER A 205 -0.26 2.48 -21.69
C SER A 205 -0.89 3.71 -22.35
N PRO A 206 -2.09 3.61 -22.94
CA PRO A 206 -2.85 4.78 -23.39
C PRO A 206 -3.25 5.56 -22.14
N THR A 207 -2.53 6.66 -21.86
CA THR A 207 -2.79 7.67 -20.82
C THR A 207 -3.69 7.21 -19.66
N ARG A 208 -3.24 6.21 -18.89
CA ARG A 208 -3.84 5.91 -17.59
C ARG A 208 -2.95 6.52 -16.52
N SER A 209 -3.42 7.59 -15.87
CA SER A 209 -2.99 7.84 -14.50
C SER A 209 -3.41 6.62 -13.70
N THR A 210 -2.46 5.79 -13.27
CA THR A 210 -2.77 4.75 -12.31
C THR A 210 -2.95 5.45 -10.98
N THR A 211 -4.21 5.67 -10.61
CA THR A 211 -4.59 6.22 -9.33
C THR A 211 -4.79 5.05 -8.38
N CYS A 212 -3.90 4.88 -7.41
CA CYS A 212 -4.22 4.04 -6.26
C CYS A 212 -5.09 4.88 -5.33
N ILE A 213 -6.40 4.66 -5.36
CA ILE A 213 -7.31 5.22 -4.35
C ILE A 213 -7.17 4.35 -3.11
N GLN A 214 -6.33 4.77 -2.18
CA GLN A 214 -6.38 4.22 -0.83
C GLN A 214 -7.54 4.91 -0.13
N ARG A 215 -8.64 4.19 0.10
CA ARG A 215 -9.65 4.62 1.08
C ARG A 215 -8.99 4.50 2.46
N SER A 216 -8.36 5.58 2.93
CA SER A 216 -7.75 5.61 4.25
C SER A 216 -8.84 5.49 5.32
N CYS A 217 -8.72 4.52 6.22
CA CYS A 217 -9.49 4.52 7.46
C CYS A 217 -9.02 5.69 8.32
N PHE A 218 -9.92 6.64 8.61
CA PHE A 218 -9.67 7.68 9.61
C PHE A 218 -9.72 7.03 11.00
N VAL A 219 -8.63 7.18 11.77
CA VAL A 219 -8.67 6.90 13.21
C VAL A 219 -8.99 8.21 13.90
N ASP A 220 -10.27 8.45 14.19
CA ASP A 220 -10.68 9.56 15.05
C ASP A 220 -10.38 9.19 16.51
N LYS A 221 -9.30 9.74 17.07
CA LYS A 221 -8.95 9.56 18.49
C LYS A 221 -9.76 10.45 19.44
N SER A 222 -10.72 11.24 18.96
CA SER A 222 -11.47 12.18 19.80
C SER A 222 -12.64 11.57 20.60
N ILE A 223 -12.92 10.27 20.43
CA ILE A 223 -14.10 9.59 21.05
C ILE A 223 -13.79 8.85 22.37
N GLN A 224 -12.56 8.85 22.91
CA GLN A 224 -12.25 8.13 24.17
C GLN A 224 -12.18 8.98 25.45
N SER A 225 -12.77 10.18 25.47
CA SER A 225 -12.85 11.00 26.69
C SER A 225 -14.28 11.50 26.91
N GLY A 226 -15.18 10.65 27.37
CA GLY A 226 -16.53 11.11 27.69
C GLY A 226 -17.57 10.05 28.08
N SER A 227 -17.26 9.09 28.94
CA SER A 227 -18.30 8.44 29.74
C SER A 227 -17.74 7.86 31.04
N GLU A 228 -17.53 8.72 32.04
CA GLU A 228 -17.55 8.25 33.42
C GLU A 228 -18.16 9.33 34.32
N ARG A 229 -19.14 8.89 35.12
CA ARG A 229 -19.87 9.58 36.19
C ARG A 229 -21.05 10.48 35.80
N ARG A 230 -22.25 9.89 35.88
CA ARG A 230 -23.35 10.36 36.76
C ARG A 230 -24.28 9.19 37.05
N GLY A 231 -24.48 8.94 38.34
CA GLY A 231 -25.32 7.87 38.89
C GLY A 231 -25.19 7.88 40.40
N GLY A 232 -25.65 8.98 41.00
CA GLY A 232 -26.21 9.01 42.35
C GLY A 232 -27.72 9.14 42.21
#